data_AF-A0A7W7Y534-F1
#
_entry.id   AF-A0A7W7Y534-F1
#
_cell.length_a   1.000
_cell.length_b   1.000
_cell.length_c   1.000
_cell.angle_alpha   90.00
_cell.angle_beta   90.00
_cell.angle_gamma   90.00
#
_symmetry.space_group_name_H-M   'P 1'
#
loop_
_entity.id
_entity.type
_entity.pdbx_description
1 polymer ?
#
loop_
_entity_poly.entity_id
_entity_poly.type
_entity_poly.pdbx_seq_one_letter_code
_entity_poly.pdbx_strand_id
1 'polypeptide(L)'
;MGNSCVITMLGTIRPPADLCDRAHYALSKELAASFSFAGSQFTNTLPLMVKLSQQLRSRLIPFSTKEALQVQKSVLEVEGLDQSALEAVIPIEEDNFEATFAAINKELAAYDEVILDVSHGFRHLPILATVSMIIHNITDSGKIRHILFAKEIEPRKRYEIIDLRKYLDIANVTYVLHTFDRNYTVAGIAGVQDMRMAELICLLQEFSRHILANSLSYLVRGNKSLLNKIRESIQGILNSGDSMNQTFGQLLNKVDEHLHEVQSCLQQERDSHKFFRLARLLAERGYLLNALTLLHEAIGSYALEAMAAAVPPGNDYSHYDATKAARGVFLHSRKWHATLNDRRKKNLHALIGEGYKICRIVDQQSVRSFTDLVREVQAFRNDLAHGNAENTYGDTYHRISKYMERFESLCITQDILAVHSKLSEGEKLRRALGGLS
;
A
#
# COMPACT_ATOMS: atom_id res chain seq x y z
N MET A 1 12.70 28.72 -1.80
CA MET A 1 13.00 27.93 -3.00
C MET A 1 13.97 26.86 -2.54
N GLY A 2 13.63 25.58 -2.70
CA GLY A 2 14.52 24.48 -2.32
C GLY A 2 15.82 24.54 -3.10
N ASN A 3 16.89 23.99 -2.54
CA ASN A 3 18.20 23.95 -3.16
C ASN A 3 18.19 22.87 -4.26
N SER A 4 18.38 23.24 -5.53
CA SER A 4 18.35 22.31 -6.67
C SER A 4 19.69 22.21 -7.39
N CYS A 5 20.00 21.05 -7.95
CA CYS A 5 21.24 20.82 -8.69
C CYS A 5 21.05 20.01 -9.98
N VAL A 6 22.03 20.19 -10.87
CA VAL A 6 22.25 19.35 -12.05
C VAL A 6 23.52 18.56 -11.80
N ILE A 7 23.42 17.24 -11.71
CA ILE A 7 24.55 16.33 -11.58
C ILE A 7 24.89 15.78 -12.97
N THR A 8 26.16 15.79 -13.35
CA THR A 8 26.63 15.22 -14.63
C THR A 8 27.90 14.40 -14.43
N MET A 9 28.02 13.32 -15.21
CA MET A 9 29.17 12.42 -15.20
C MET A 9 30.06 12.74 -16.40
N LEU A 10 31.28 13.23 -16.16
CA LEU A 10 32.17 13.67 -17.22
C LEU A 10 32.86 12.47 -17.89
N GLY A 11 32.78 12.42 -19.22
CA GLY A 11 33.48 11.47 -20.06
C GLY A 11 34.75 12.03 -20.71
N THR A 12 35.34 11.25 -21.61
CA THR A 12 36.58 11.59 -22.34
C THR A 12 36.35 11.96 -23.81
N ILE A 13 35.11 12.26 -24.21
CA ILE A 13 34.80 12.74 -25.56
C ILE A 13 35.42 14.11 -25.77
N ARG A 14 36.34 14.20 -26.74
CA ARG A 14 37.10 15.39 -27.12
C ARG A 14 36.36 16.21 -28.19
N PRO A 15 36.67 17.50 -28.34
CA PRO A 15 36.25 18.29 -29.49
C PRO A 15 36.65 17.61 -30.80
N PRO A 16 35.78 17.61 -31.83
CA PRO A 16 36.17 17.14 -33.16
C PRO A 16 37.21 18.07 -33.78
N ALA A 17 37.98 17.55 -34.75
CA ALA A 17 38.96 18.36 -35.47
C ALA A 17 38.31 19.48 -36.30
N ASP A 18 37.14 19.20 -36.87
CA ASP A 18 36.26 20.19 -37.51
C ASP A 18 34.99 20.35 -36.66
N LEU A 19 34.67 21.59 -36.27
CA LEU A 19 33.48 21.91 -35.47
C LEU A 19 32.17 21.66 -36.22
N CYS A 20 32.22 21.52 -37.55
CA CYS A 20 31.11 21.07 -38.37
C CYS A 20 30.72 19.60 -38.07
N ASP A 21 31.65 18.80 -37.55
CA ASP A 21 31.42 17.38 -37.21
C ASP A 21 30.77 17.20 -35.83
N ARG A 22 30.41 18.28 -35.13
CA ARG A 22 29.70 18.21 -33.85
C ARG A 22 28.36 17.49 -34.01
N ALA A 23 28.06 16.64 -33.04
CA ALA A 23 26.82 15.90 -33.02
C ALA A 23 25.63 16.84 -32.77
N HIS A 24 24.50 16.51 -33.40
CA HIS A 24 23.25 17.20 -33.15
C HIS A 24 22.51 16.60 -31.96
N TYR A 25 22.05 17.45 -31.06
CA TYR A 25 21.25 17.07 -29.90
C TYR A 25 19.89 17.75 -29.98
N ALA A 26 18.82 16.95 -29.94
CA ALA A 26 17.45 17.43 -29.85
C ALA A 26 16.83 16.98 -28.53
N LEU A 27 15.96 17.81 -27.96
CA LEU A 27 15.12 17.39 -26.84
C LEU A 27 13.98 16.51 -27.33
N SER A 28 13.63 15.49 -26.55
CA SER A 28 12.36 14.79 -26.72
C SER A 28 11.19 15.78 -26.63
N LYS A 29 10.03 15.42 -27.19
CA LYS A 29 8.83 16.27 -27.13
C LYS A 29 8.43 16.65 -25.70
N GLU A 30 8.61 15.74 -24.76
CA GLU A 30 8.31 15.92 -23.34
C GLU A 30 9.23 16.97 -22.71
N LEU A 31 10.54 16.87 -22.95
CA LEU A 31 11.52 17.81 -22.41
C LEU A 31 11.46 19.17 -23.11
N ALA A 32 11.16 19.22 -24.40
CA ALA A 32 11.02 20.45 -25.17
C ALA A 32 9.89 21.36 -24.68
N ALA A 33 8.92 20.82 -23.93
CA ALA A 33 7.88 21.62 -23.27
C ALA A 33 8.40 22.39 -22.05
N SER A 34 9.49 21.91 -21.42
CA SER A 34 10.05 22.46 -20.18
C SER A 34 11.38 23.16 -20.38
N PHE A 35 12.14 22.78 -21.41
CA PHE A 35 13.50 23.23 -21.65
C PHE A 35 13.68 23.69 -23.10
N SER A 36 14.59 24.63 -23.29
CA SER A 36 15.01 25.07 -24.61
C SER A 36 16.50 25.39 -24.59
N PHE A 37 17.22 24.92 -25.61
CA PHE A 37 18.64 25.17 -25.74
C PHE A 37 18.91 26.07 -26.94
N ALA A 38 19.75 27.09 -26.75
CA ALA A 38 20.29 27.86 -27.86
C ALA A 38 21.35 27.01 -28.58
N GLY A 39 21.09 26.67 -29.85
CA GLY A 39 21.95 25.81 -30.67
C GLY A 39 21.57 24.32 -30.59
N SER A 40 21.88 23.58 -31.66
CA SER A 40 21.55 22.15 -31.79
C SER A 40 22.79 21.26 -31.92
N GLN A 41 23.98 21.83 -32.07
CA GLN A 41 25.23 21.09 -32.25
C GLN A 41 26.17 21.31 -31.07
N PHE A 42 26.65 20.20 -30.50
CA PHE A 42 27.55 20.21 -29.35
C PHE A 42 28.57 19.08 -29.48
N THR A 43 29.72 19.26 -28.86
CA THR A 43 30.74 18.22 -28.76
C THR A 43 30.23 17.01 -27.97
N ASN A 44 29.55 17.25 -26.84
CA ASN A 44 28.94 16.23 -25.97
C ASN A 44 27.79 16.84 -25.14
N THR A 45 27.30 16.17 -24.08
CA THR A 45 26.18 16.69 -23.27
C THR A 45 26.59 17.73 -22.23
N LEU A 46 27.87 17.90 -21.90
CA LEU A 46 28.30 18.87 -20.89
C LEU A 46 27.87 20.31 -21.23
N PRO A 47 28.09 20.82 -22.47
CA PRO A 47 27.57 22.13 -22.87
C PRO A 47 26.06 22.30 -22.66
N LEU A 48 25.28 21.24 -22.87
CA LEU A 48 23.84 21.24 -22.60
C LEU A 48 23.55 21.36 -21.11
N MET A 49 24.28 20.63 -20.26
CA MET A 49 24.11 20.66 -18.81
C MET A 49 24.50 22.01 -18.20
N VAL A 50 25.56 22.64 -18.70
CA VAL A 50 25.93 24.02 -18.32
C VAL A 50 24.78 24.97 -18.63
N LYS A 51 24.27 24.96 -19.87
CA LYS A 51 23.14 25.81 -20.28
C LYS A 51 21.88 25.53 -19.46
N LEU A 52 21.58 24.26 -19.18
CA LEU A 52 20.45 23.84 -18.36
C LEU A 52 20.57 24.38 -16.93
N SER A 53 21.73 24.23 -16.30
CA SER A 53 21.98 24.73 -14.94
C SER A 53 21.80 26.24 -14.83
N GLN A 54 22.26 26.99 -15.85
CA GLN A 54 22.09 28.44 -15.95
C GLN A 54 20.62 28.83 -16.13
N GLN A 55 19.89 28.14 -17.02
CA GLN A 55 18.46 28.35 -17.24
C GLN A 55 17.65 28.14 -15.95
N LEU A 56 18.00 27.10 -15.18
CA LEU A 56 17.32 26.74 -13.94
C LEU A 56 17.80 27.52 -12.71
N ARG A 57 18.89 28.28 -12.82
CA ARG A 57 19.60 28.89 -11.69
C ARG A 57 19.98 27.85 -10.61
N SER A 58 20.35 26.66 -11.07
CA SER A 58 20.75 25.52 -10.23
C SER A 58 22.27 25.34 -10.30
N ARG A 59 22.84 24.69 -9.28
CA ARG A 59 24.27 24.39 -9.28
C ARG A 59 24.57 23.20 -10.20
N LEU A 60 25.62 23.30 -11.02
CA LEU A 60 26.18 22.16 -11.75
C LEU A 60 27.20 21.42 -10.85
N ILE A 61 27.07 20.11 -10.76
CA ILE A 61 27.94 19.23 -9.97
C ILE A 61 28.52 18.16 -10.91
N PRO A 62 29.72 18.41 -11.47
CA PRO A 62 30.37 17.44 -12.32
C PRO A 62 31.14 16.41 -11.49
N PHE A 63 30.96 15.13 -11.80
CA PHE A 63 31.80 14.04 -11.31
C PHE A 63 32.82 13.68 -12.39
N SER A 64 34.11 13.61 -12.03
CA SER A 64 35.16 13.45 -13.04
C SER A 64 36.41 12.73 -12.56
N THR A 65 36.99 11.92 -13.45
CA THR A 65 38.39 11.49 -13.32
C THR A 65 39.32 12.63 -13.74
N LYS A 66 40.60 12.55 -13.36
CA LYS A 66 41.59 13.58 -13.73
C LYS A 66 41.69 13.76 -15.25
N GLU A 67 41.63 12.67 -16.02
CA GLU A 67 41.68 12.72 -17.49
C GLU A 67 40.43 13.38 -18.08
N ALA A 68 39.24 12.95 -17.64
CA ALA A 68 37.98 13.50 -18.13
C ALA A 68 37.89 15.01 -17.88
N LEU A 69 38.33 15.48 -16.71
CA LEU A 69 38.33 16.91 -16.37
C LEU A 69 39.18 17.73 -17.35
N GLN A 70 40.38 17.25 -17.71
CA GLN A 70 41.24 17.96 -18.66
C GLN A 70 40.62 18.02 -20.05
N VAL A 71 40.02 16.92 -20.51
CA VAL A 71 39.30 16.90 -21.79
C VAL A 71 38.10 17.85 -21.77
N GLN A 72 37.32 17.86 -20.69
CA GLN A 72 36.11 18.66 -20.65
C GLN A 72 36.37 20.17 -20.51
N LYS A 73 37.53 20.59 -19.99
CA LYS A 73 37.95 21.99 -20.02
C LYS A 73 38.12 22.51 -21.45
N SER A 74 38.74 21.72 -22.34
CA SER A 74 38.89 22.12 -23.75
C SER A 74 37.57 22.10 -24.50
N VAL A 75 36.64 21.21 -24.12
CA VAL A 75 35.25 21.24 -24.64
C VAL A 75 34.56 22.56 -24.32
N LEU A 76 34.61 23.02 -23.05
CA LEU A 76 33.97 24.29 -22.69
C LEU A 76 34.60 25.48 -23.41
N GLU A 77 35.93 25.50 -23.54
CA GLU A 77 36.65 26.55 -24.27
C GLU A 77 36.22 26.65 -25.73
N VAL A 78 36.18 25.51 -26.44
CA VAL A 78 35.76 25.44 -27.85
C VAL A 78 34.29 25.81 -28.04
N GLU A 79 33.44 25.48 -27.07
CA GLU A 79 32.01 25.80 -27.10
C GLU A 79 31.71 27.23 -26.62
N GLY A 80 32.74 28.01 -26.26
CA GLY A 80 32.61 29.39 -25.80
C GLY A 80 31.89 29.51 -24.45
N LEU A 81 32.00 28.49 -23.61
CA LEU A 81 31.37 28.42 -22.29
C LEU A 81 32.39 28.67 -21.17
N ASP A 82 31.94 29.27 -20.07
CA ASP A 82 32.78 29.57 -18.93
C ASP A 82 33.26 28.30 -18.21
N GLN A 83 34.57 28.19 -18.00
CA GLN A 83 35.19 27.08 -17.28
C GLN A 83 34.87 27.07 -15.78
N SER A 84 34.33 28.17 -15.21
CA SER A 84 33.85 28.22 -13.83
C SER A 84 32.82 27.13 -13.51
N ALA A 85 32.10 26.65 -14.54
CA ALA A 85 31.19 25.51 -14.44
C ALA A 85 31.85 24.21 -13.92
N LEU A 86 33.18 24.09 -14.01
CA LEU A 86 33.95 22.94 -13.54
C LEU A 86 34.71 23.19 -12.23
N GLU A 87 34.54 24.34 -11.58
CA GLU A 87 35.20 24.64 -10.29
C GLU A 87 34.68 23.75 -9.15
N ALA A 88 33.41 23.36 -9.20
CA ALA A 88 32.77 22.51 -8.21
C ALA A 88 32.90 21.00 -8.52
N VAL A 89 33.90 20.60 -9.33
CA VAL A 89 34.08 19.20 -9.72
C VAL A 89 34.39 18.31 -8.52
N ILE A 90 33.74 17.14 -8.50
CA ILE A 90 33.99 16.09 -7.53
C ILE A 90 34.92 15.07 -8.17
N PRO A 91 36.16 14.95 -7.66
CA PRO A 91 37.11 13.98 -8.19
C PRO A 91 36.68 12.56 -7.81
N ILE A 92 36.78 11.65 -8.77
CA ILE A 92 36.50 10.23 -8.58
C ILE A 92 37.62 9.38 -9.19
N GLU A 93 37.76 8.16 -8.65
CA GLU A 93 38.70 7.15 -9.13
C GLU A 93 37.91 5.97 -9.71
N GLU A 94 38.30 5.48 -10.89
CA GLU A 94 37.53 4.47 -11.64
C GLU A 94 37.47 3.10 -10.97
N ASP A 95 38.46 2.78 -10.14
CA ASP A 95 38.59 1.51 -9.43
C ASP A 95 37.98 1.55 -8.02
N ASN A 96 37.70 2.74 -7.48
CA ASN A 96 37.13 2.92 -6.16
C ASN A 96 35.61 3.15 -6.21
N PHE A 97 34.86 2.08 -6.47
CA PHE A 97 33.40 2.11 -6.56
C PHE A 97 32.72 2.59 -5.27
N GLU A 98 33.26 2.21 -4.10
CA GLU A 98 32.67 2.55 -2.80
C GLU A 98 32.79 4.05 -2.51
N ALA A 99 33.99 4.63 -2.67
CA ALA A 99 34.18 6.06 -2.48
C ALA A 99 33.37 6.88 -3.49
N THR A 100 33.32 6.42 -4.74
CA THR A 100 32.52 7.05 -5.79
C THR A 100 31.02 7.02 -5.45
N PHE A 101 30.51 5.87 -5.02
CA PHE A 101 29.11 5.73 -4.60
C PHE A 101 28.79 6.61 -3.39
N ALA A 102 29.69 6.67 -2.40
CA ALA A 102 29.55 7.55 -1.23
C ALA A 102 29.52 9.04 -1.62
N ALA A 103 30.36 9.45 -2.57
CA ALA A 103 30.37 10.82 -3.08
C ALA A 103 29.07 11.17 -3.80
N ILE A 104 28.53 10.27 -4.64
CA ILE A 104 27.24 10.47 -5.31
C ILE A 104 26.10 10.60 -4.28
N ASN A 105 26.03 9.69 -3.30
CA ASN A 105 25.01 9.75 -2.24
C ASN A 105 25.09 11.05 -1.44
N LYS A 106 26.30 11.52 -1.12
CA LYS A 106 26.51 12.77 -0.38
C LYS A 106 25.89 13.95 -1.12
N GLU A 107 26.13 14.06 -2.43
CA GLU A 107 25.57 15.15 -3.21
C GLU A 107 24.06 15.00 -3.38
N LEU A 108 23.55 13.81 -3.70
CA LEU A 108 22.11 13.59 -3.78
C LEU A 108 21.40 13.91 -2.47
N ALA A 109 22.01 13.64 -1.32
CA ALA A 109 21.47 14.00 -0.01
C ALA A 109 21.42 15.51 0.25
N ALA A 110 22.34 16.30 -0.30
CA ALA A 110 22.53 17.71 0.01
C ALA A 110 21.54 18.68 -0.68
N TYR A 111 20.81 18.20 -1.68
CA TYR A 111 19.85 18.99 -2.45
C TYR A 111 18.43 18.44 -2.29
N ASP A 112 17.45 19.34 -2.42
CA ASP A 112 16.02 19.02 -2.34
C ASP A 112 15.54 18.44 -3.67
N GLU A 113 15.99 19.01 -4.79
CA GLU A 113 15.65 18.57 -6.15
C GLU A 113 16.91 18.35 -6.99
N VAL A 114 16.93 17.26 -7.76
CA VAL A 114 18.07 16.87 -8.57
C VAL A 114 17.65 16.53 -9.99
N ILE A 115 18.40 17.05 -10.96
CA ILE A 115 18.43 16.58 -12.34
C ILE A 115 19.73 15.81 -12.55
N LEU A 116 19.64 14.57 -13.01
CA LEU A 116 20.80 13.71 -13.21
C LEU A 116 21.03 13.45 -14.70
N ASP A 117 22.23 13.73 -15.19
CA ASP A 117 22.69 13.33 -16.53
C ASP A 117 23.49 12.02 -16.46
N VAL A 118 22.94 10.99 -17.09
CA VAL A 118 23.55 9.64 -17.20
C VAL A 118 24.01 9.33 -18.62
N SER A 119 24.16 10.36 -19.46
CA SER A 119 24.54 10.20 -20.89
C SER A 119 25.99 9.76 -21.08
N HIS A 120 26.91 10.23 -20.23
CA HIS A 120 28.34 9.97 -20.33
C HIS A 120 28.91 9.41 -19.02
N GLY A 121 30.22 9.15 -19.04
CA GLY A 121 30.98 8.58 -17.94
C GLY A 121 31.40 7.15 -18.22
N PHE A 122 32.34 6.65 -17.42
CA PHE A 122 32.70 5.24 -17.42
C PHE A 122 31.47 4.41 -17.06
N ARG A 123 31.27 3.24 -17.68
CA ARG A 123 30.02 2.47 -17.58
C ARG A 123 29.50 2.27 -16.15
N HIS A 124 30.41 2.20 -15.18
CA HIS A 124 30.06 2.03 -13.78
C HIS A 124 29.47 3.28 -13.11
N LEU A 125 29.82 4.50 -13.54
CA LEU A 125 29.33 5.73 -12.93
C LEU A 125 27.82 5.94 -13.13
N PRO A 126 27.27 5.83 -14.35
CA PRO A 126 25.83 5.86 -14.55
C PRO A 126 25.08 4.78 -13.76
N ILE A 127 25.67 3.59 -13.61
CA ILE A 127 25.07 2.48 -12.84
C ILE A 127 25.02 2.83 -11.35
N LEU A 128 26.14 3.25 -10.75
CA LEU A 128 26.19 3.66 -9.35
C LEU A 128 25.25 4.83 -9.06
N ALA A 129 25.20 5.81 -9.96
CA ALA A 129 24.29 6.95 -9.86
C ALA A 129 22.82 6.51 -9.92
N THR A 130 22.49 5.57 -10.81
CA THR A 130 21.14 4.99 -10.91
C THR A 130 20.75 4.27 -9.62
N VAL A 131 21.64 3.46 -9.04
CA VAL A 131 21.38 2.76 -7.77
C VAL A 131 21.14 3.75 -6.62
N SER A 132 22.02 4.75 -6.49
CA SER A 132 21.92 5.79 -5.47
C SER A 132 20.60 6.58 -5.60
N MET A 133 20.24 6.91 -6.84
CA MET A 133 18.98 7.57 -7.17
C MET A 133 17.76 6.74 -6.79
N ILE A 134 17.76 5.41 -7.02
CA ILE A 134 16.66 4.53 -6.58
C ILE A 134 16.52 4.59 -5.06
N ILE A 135 17.63 4.51 -4.31
CA ILE A 135 17.63 4.60 -2.84
C ILE A 135 17.02 5.91 -2.37
N HIS A 136 17.47 7.04 -2.92
CA HIS A 136 16.95 8.35 -2.55
C HIS A 136 15.48 8.53 -2.94
N ASN A 137 15.07 8.00 -4.09
CA ASN A 137 13.69 8.05 -4.56
C ASN A 137 12.72 7.20 -3.69
N ILE A 138 13.21 6.13 -3.04
CA ILE A 138 12.42 5.38 -2.05
C ILE A 138 12.16 6.23 -0.80
N THR A 139 13.14 7.03 -0.38
CA THR A 139 13.01 7.89 0.82
C THR A 139 12.29 9.21 0.55
N ASP A 140 12.46 9.75 -0.65
CA ASP A 140 11.88 11.01 -1.12
C ASP A 140 11.69 10.93 -2.63
N SER A 141 10.47 10.57 -3.02
CA SER A 141 10.09 10.37 -4.41
C SER A 141 10.05 11.64 -5.25
N GLY A 142 10.00 12.82 -4.61
CA GLY A 142 10.04 14.13 -5.27
C GLY A 142 11.46 14.61 -5.57
N LYS A 143 12.47 14.04 -4.92
CA LYS A 143 13.87 14.48 -5.02
C LYS A 143 14.42 14.43 -6.44
N ILE A 144 14.10 13.40 -7.20
CA ILE A 144 14.65 13.20 -8.55
C ILE A 144 13.67 13.76 -9.56
N ARG A 145 13.99 14.95 -10.10
CA ARG A 145 13.12 15.69 -11.01
C ARG A 145 13.20 15.15 -12.45
N HIS A 146 14.42 14.94 -12.95
CA HIS A 146 14.66 14.42 -14.30
C HIS A 146 15.89 13.50 -14.33
N ILE A 147 15.86 12.51 -15.21
CA ILE A 147 17.02 11.64 -15.51
C ILE A 147 17.30 11.75 -17.00
N LEU A 148 18.28 12.57 -17.36
CA LEU A 148 18.59 12.88 -18.74
C LEU A 148 19.52 11.82 -19.34
N PHE A 149 19.17 11.35 -20.53
CA PHE A 149 19.98 10.40 -21.29
C PHE A 149 20.02 10.79 -22.77
N ALA A 150 21.22 10.85 -23.34
CA ALA A 150 21.43 11.05 -24.77
C ALA A 150 21.24 9.72 -25.53
N LYS A 151 20.03 9.49 -26.02
CA LYS A 151 19.70 8.36 -26.89
C LYS A 151 20.33 8.57 -28.27
N GLU A 152 21.23 7.68 -28.65
CA GLU A 152 21.84 7.69 -29.97
C GLU A 152 20.81 7.31 -31.04
N ILE A 153 20.61 8.20 -32.01
CA ILE A 153 19.74 7.99 -33.18
C ILE A 153 20.59 7.60 -34.38
N GLU A 154 21.67 8.36 -34.60
CA GLU A 154 22.69 8.04 -35.58
C GLU A 154 24.06 8.06 -34.88
N PRO A 155 24.86 6.99 -35.02
CA PRO A 155 26.14 6.85 -34.33
C PRO A 155 27.01 8.10 -34.42
N ARG A 156 27.32 8.69 -33.26
CA ARG A 156 28.18 9.89 -33.11
C ARG A 156 27.73 11.14 -33.86
N LYS A 157 26.53 11.15 -34.46
CA LYS A 157 26.05 12.24 -35.32
C LYS A 157 24.80 12.90 -34.76
N ARG A 158 23.85 12.11 -34.26
CA ARG A 158 22.55 12.61 -33.83
C ARG A 158 22.07 11.89 -32.58
N TYR A 159 21.65 12.68 -31.61
CA TYR A 159 21.15 12.24 -30.33
C TYR A 159 19.81 12.91 -30.02
N GLU A 160 18.95 12.16 -29.35
CA GLU A 160 17.74 12.66 -28.71
C GLU A 160 17.95 12.60 -27.19
N ILE A 161 17.91 13.74 -26.50
CA ILE A 161 17.88 13.78 -25.04
C ILE A 161 16.48 13.36 -24.60
N ILE A 162 16.40 12.25 -23.89
CA ILE A 162 15.16 11.71 -23.32
C ILE A 162 15.20 11.77 -21.80
N ASP A 163 14.03 11.76 -21.18
CA ASP A 163 13.89 11.63 -19.73
C ASP A 163 13.56 10.18 -19.35
N LEU A 164 14.39 9.60 -18.49
CA LEU A 164 14.21 8.26 -17.94
C LEU A 164 13.47 8.27 -16.60
N ARG A 165 13.07 9.43 -16.06
CA ARG A 165 12.34 9.53 -14.78
C ARG A 165 11.10 8.65 -14.72
N LYS A 166 10.38 8.50 -15.85
CA LYS A 166 9.20 7.62 -15.94
C LYS A 166 9.47 6.17 -15.52
N TYR A 167 10.70 5.67 -15.66
CA TYR A 167 11.04 4.32 -15.23
C TYR A 167 11.16 4.20 -13.70
N LEU A 168 11.53 5.28 -12.99
CA LEU A 168 11.43 5.33 -11.53
C LEU A 168 9.98 5.34 -11.07
N ASP A 169 9.11 6.06 -11.78
CA ASP A 169 7.68 6.08 -11.48
C ASP A 169 7.07 4.68 -11.63
N ILE A 170 7.45 3.90 -12.65
CA ILE A 170 7.06 2.49 -12.79
C ILE A 170 7.52 1.67 -11.58
N ALA A 171 8.77 1.85 -11.13
CA ALA A 171 9.28 1.14 -9.96
C ALA A 171 8.49 1.50 -8.69
N ASN A 172 8.18 2.78 -8.50
CA ASN A 172 7.38 3.28 -7.37
C ASN A 172 5.96 2.70 -7.38
N VAL A 173 5.27 2.76 -8.52
CA VAL A 173 3.92 2.19 -8.69
C VAL A 173 3.94 0.69 -8.44
N THR A 174 4.91 -0.03 -9.02
CA THR A 174 5.07 -1.48 -8.82
C THR A 174 5.25 -1.83 -7.34
N TYR A 175 6.08 -1.07 -6.63
CA TYR A 175 6.29 -1.26 -5.20
C TYR A 175 5.01 -1.02 -4.40
N VAL A 176 4.28 0.06 -4.68
CA VAL A 176 3.00 0.36 -4.02
C VAL A 176 1.97 -0.74 -4.27
N LEU A 177 1.77 -1.15 -5.52
CA LEU A 177 0.80 -2.19 -5.85
C LEU A 177 1.17 -3.53 -5.21
N HIS A 178 2.45 -3.90 -5.22
CA HIS A 178 2.92 -5.15 -4.62
C HIS A 178 2.80 -5.15 -3.08
N THR A 179 3.08 -4.03 -2.42
CA THR A 179 2.90 -3.93 -0.96
C THR A 179 1.42 -3.96 -0.59
N PHE A 180 0.57 -3.24 -1.33
CA PHE A 180 -0.87 -3.29 -1.15
C PHE A 180 -1.44 -4.71 -1.37
N ASP A 181 -1.01 -5.38 -2.44
CA ASP A 181 -1.36 -6.76 -2.76
C ASP A 181 -1.05 -7.69 -1.58
N ARG A 182 0.15 -7.58 -1.01
CA ARG A 182 0.58 -8.45 0.09
C ARG A 182 -0.07 -8.18 1.43
N ASN A 183 -0.26 -6.92 1.78
CA ASN A 183 -0.66 -6.58 3.14
C ASN A 183 -1.51 -5.31 3.23
N TYR A 184 -2.18 -4.82 2.19
CA TYR A 184 -2.98 -3.59 2.24
C TYR A 184 -2.27 -2.35 2.80
N THR A 185 -0.93 -2.32 2.88
CA THR A 185 -0.21 -1.09 3.19
C THR A 185 0.15 -0.38 1.90
N VAL A 186 0.09 0.94 1.95
CA VAL A 186 0.66 1.80 0.92
C VAL A 186 1.65 2.69 1.63
N ALA A 187 2.91 2.66 1.19
CA ALA A 187 3.90 3.62 1.66
C ALA A 187 3.38 5.04 1.35
N GLY A 188 3.38 5.91 2.36
CA GLY A 188 3.19 7.34 2.11
C GLY A 188 4.36 7.83 1.24
N ILE A 189 4.10 8.77 0.33
CA ILE A 189 5.15 9.45 -0.46
C ILE A 189 5.62 8.69 -1.71
N ALA A 190 4.71 8.12 -2.51
CA ALA A 190 5.03 7.82 -3.91
C ALA A 190 4.62 9.02 -4.80
N GLY A 191 5.51 10.00 -4.92
CA GLY A 191 5.48 11.05 -5.91
C GLY A 191 5.66 10.43 -7.28
N VAL A 192 4.54 10.26 -7.97
CA VAL A 192 4.46 9.77 -9.35
C VAL A 192 3.97 10.94 -10.19
N GLN A 193 4.61 11.19 -11.33
CA GLN A 193 4.24 12.31 -12.22
C GLN A 193 2.90 12.05 -12.91
N ASP A 194 2.57 10.79 -13.22
CA ASP A 194 1.27 10.43 -13.80
C ASP A 194 0.15 10.64 -12.75
N MET A 195 -0.70 11.63 -13.01
CA MET A 195 -1.80 12.02 -12.13
C MET A 195 -2.82 10.89 -11.91
N ARG A 196 -3.04 10.01 -12.88
CA ARG A 196 -3.96 8.86 -12.73
C ARG A 196 -3.40 7.86 -11.72
N MET A 197 -2.09 7.62 -11.79
CA MET A 197 -1.40 6.76 -10.82
C MET A 197 -1.37 7.40 -9.43
N ALA A 198 -1.07 8.70 -9.36
CA ALA A 198 -1.09 9.43 -8.10
C ALA A 198 -2.48 9.37 -7.44
N GLU A 199 -3.56 9.53 -8.21
CA GLU A 199 -4.94 9.39 -7.72
C GLU A 199 -5.22 7.97 -7.23
N LEU A 200 -4.86 6.93 -8.00
CA LEU A 200 -5.02 5.54 -7.57
C LEU A 200 -4.30 5.27 -6.24
N ILE A 201 -3.05 5.70 -6.11
CA ILE A 201 -2.25 5.54 -4.89
C ILE A 201 -2.94 6.20 -3.69
N CYS A 202 -3.48 7.41 -3.86
CA CYS A 202 -4.25 8.10 -2.82
C CYS A 202 -5.50 7.30 -2.40
N LEU A 203 -6.25 6.76 -3.36
CA LEU A 203 -7.43 5.95 -3.08
C LEU A 203 -7.06 4.63 -2.35
N LEU A 204 -5.96 3.98 -2.74
CA LEU A 204 -5.44 2.80 -2.06
C LEU A 204 -5.00 3.13 -0.62
N GLN A 205 -4.37 4.29 -0.40
CA GLN A 205 -4.04 4.75 0.96
C GLN A 205 -5.29 4.97 1.82
N GLU A 206 -6.34 5.58 1.27
CA GLU A 206 -7.62 5.73 1.97
C GLU A 206 -8.22 4.37 2.32
N PHE A 207 -8.16 3.42 1.39
CA PHE A 207 -8.62 2.05 1.64
C PHE A 207 -7.84 1.42 2.80
N SER A 208 -6.50 1.49 2.76
CA SER A 208 -5.60 1.01 3.82
C SER A 208 -5.99 1.58 5.19
N ARG A 209 -6.21 2.90 5.28
CA ARG A 209 -6.61 3.54 6.54
C ARG A 209 -7.92 2.99 7.06
N HIS A 210 -8.93 2.85 6.20
CA HIS A 210 -10.24 2.38 6.61
C HIS A 210 -10.26 0.88 6.96
N ILE A 211 -9.62 0.01 6.18
CA ILE A 211 -9.58 -1.42 6.46
C ILE A 211 -8.82 -1.72 7.76
N LEU A 212 -7.69 -1.04 7.99
CA LEU A 212 -6.86 -1.23 9.18
C LEU A 212 -7.44 -0.57 10.44
N ALA A 213 -8.29 0.44 10.28
CA ALA A 213 -9.08 1.00 11.38
C ALA A 213 -10.37 0.22 11.67
N ASN A 214 -10.64 -0.89 10.96
CA ASN A 214 -11.93 -1.59 10.97
C ASN A 214 -13.14 -0.67 10.68
N SER A 215 -12.91 0.41 9.93
CA SER A 215 -13.91 1.39 9.49
C SER A 215 -14.59 0.93 8.20
N LEU A 216 -15.18 -0.27 8.23
CA LEU A 216 -15.59 -1.03 7.04
C LEU A 216 -16.73 -0.40 6.25
N SER A 217 -17.65 0.31 6.90
CA SER A 217 -18.83 0.88 6.24
C SER A 217 -18.44 1.91 5.18
N TYR A 218 -17.38 2.69 5.40
CA TYR A 218 -16.87 3.68 4.44
C TYR A 218 -16.40 3.04 3.13
N LEU A 219 -15.99 1.76 3.14
CA LEU A 219 -15.53 1.06 1.94
C LEU A 219 -16.66 0.83 0.94
N VAL A 220 -17.90 0.67 1.41
CA VAL A 220 -19.07 0.24 0.62
C VAL A 220 -20.24 1.23 0.62
N ARG A 221 -20.12 2.37 1.33
CA ARG A 221 -21.24 3.31 1.52
C ARG A 221 -21.61 4.07 0.24
N GLY A 222 -22.82 3.85 -0.25
CA GLY A 222 -23.45 4.62 -1.33
C GLY A 222 -22.98 4.26 -2.74
N ASN A 223 -23.57 4.89 -3.75
CA ASN A 223 -23.32 4.57 -5.17
C ASN A 223 -21.88 4.89 -5.63
N LYS A 224 -21.15 5.74 -4.90
CA LYS A 224 -19.74 6.09 -5.14
C LYS A 224 -18.85 5.64 -3.99
N SER A 225 -18.97 4.36 -3.64
CA SER A 225 -18.14 3.74 -2.60
C SER A 225 -16.66 3.86 -2.93
N LEU A 226 -15.79 3.82 -1.90
CA LEU A 226 -14.34 3.88 -2.11
C LEU A 226 -13.86 2.71 -2.99
N LEU A 227 -14.40 1.51 -2.78
CA LEU A 227 -14.12 0.36 -3.62
C LEU A 227 -14.43 0.64 -5.10
N ASN A 228 -15.61 1.16 -5.42
CA ASN A 228 -15.99 1.46 -6.81
C ASN A 228 -15.04 2.48 -7.45
N LYS A 229 -14.68 3.55 -6.72
CA LYS A 229 -13.73 4.56 -7.22
C LYS A 229 -12.37 3.96 -7.56
N ILE A 230 -11.85 3.07 -6.71
CA ILE A 230 -10.58 2.39 -6.98
C ILE A 230 -10.70 1.53 -8.24
N ARG A 231 -11.78 0.75 -8.37
CA ARG A 231 -11.99 -0.12 -9.54
C ARG A 231 -12.13 0.67 -10.84
N GLU A 232 -12.88 1.78 -10.82
CA GLU A 232 -12.99 2.70 -11.95
C GLU A 232 -11.63 3.28 -12.34
N SER A 233 -10.80 3.67 -11.36
CA SER A 233 -9.44 4.16 -11.59
C SER A 233 -8.54 3.08 -12.22
N ILE A 234 -8.55 1.86 -11.67
CA ILE A 234 -7.81 0.71 -12.22
C ILE A 234 -8.22 0.45 -13.68
N GLN A 235 -9.53 0.39 -13.96
CA GLN A 235 -10.02 0.12 -15.30
C GLN A 235 -9.67 1.24 -16.28
N GLY A 236 -9.73 2.51 -15.84
CA GLY A 236 -9.31 3.67 -16.64
C GLY A 236 -7.83 3.61 -17.01
N ILE A 237 -6.98 3.15 -16.09
CA ILE A 237 -5.55 2.92 -16.33
C ILE A 237 -5.35 1.79 -17.35
N LEU A 238 -5.94 0.62 -17.12
CA LEU A 238 -5.81 -0.55 -18.00
C LEU A 238 -6.30 -0.27 -19.43
N ASN A 239 -7.37 0.53 -19.59
CA ASN A 239 -7.95 0.84 -20.89
C ASN A 239 -7.22 1.94 -21.66
N SER A 240 -6.26 2.64 -21.06
CA SER A 240 -5.65 3.81 -21.68
C SER A 240 -4.67 3.51 -22.83
N GLY A 241 -4.33 2.24 -23.06
CA GLY A 241 -3.45 1.81 -24.16
C GLY A 241 -1.98 2.18 -23.98
N ASP A 242 -1.58 2.74 -22.83
CA ASP A 242 -0.20 3.05 -22.52
C ASP A 242 0.60 1.75 -22.29
N SER A 243 1.67 1.56 -23.07
CA SER A 243 2.51 0.37 -22.97
C SER A 243 3.19 0.24 -21.61
N MET A 244 3.40 1.33 -20.88
CA MET A 244 3.94 1.29 -19.53
C MET A 244 2.99 0.62 -18.53
N ASN A 245 1.67 0.74 -18.74
CA ASN A 245 0.68 0.07 -17.88
C ASN A 245 0.71 -1.45 -18.05
N GLN A 246 1.22 -1.97 -19.16
CA GLN A 246 1.38 -3.41 -19.35
C GLN A 246 2.40 -4.00 -18.36
N THR A 247 3.39 -3.20 -17.93
CA THR A 247 4.45 -3.65 -17.01
C THR A 247 3.90 -4.02 -15.63
N PHE A 248 2.86 -3.32 -15.15
CA PHE A 248 2.23 -3.58 -13.85
C PHE A 248 0.74 -3.97 -13.96
N GLY A 249 0.23 -4.25 -15.16
CA GLY A 249 -1.17 -4.62 -15.38
C GLY A 249 -1.58 -5.90 -14.63
N GLN A 250 -0.67 -6.87 -14.50
CA GLN A 250 -0.92 -8.05 -13.66
C GLN A 250 -1.09 -7.71 -12.18
N LEU A 251 -0.33 -6.74 -11.67
CA LEU A 251 -0.47 -6.28 -10.28
C LEU A 251 -1.78 -5.51 -10.09
N LEU A 252 -2.17 -4.66 -11.04
CA LEU A 252 -3.47 -3.99 -11.03
C LEU A 252 -4.63 -4.99 -10.99
N ASN A 253 -4.57 -6.06 -11.79
CA ASN A 253 -5.58 -7.11 -11.78
C ASN A 253 -5.65 -7.83 -10.42
N LYS A 254 -4.51 -8.19 -9.82
CA LYS A 254 -4.47 -8.80 -8.47
C LYS A 254 -5.08 -7.87 -7.42
N VAL A 255 -4.77 -6.57 -7.50
CA VAL A 255 -5.39 -5.57 -6.63
C VAL A 255 -6.91 -5.55 -6.83
N ASP A 256 -7.41 -5.55 -8.07
CA ASP A 256 -8.87 -5.62 -8.34
C ASP A 256 -9.51 -6.90 -7.77
N GLU A 257 -8.87 -8.05 -7.95
CA GLU A 257 -9.32 -9.34 -7.40
C GLU A 257 -9.46 -9.28 -5.87
N HIS A 258 -8.48 -8.71 -5.17
CA HIS A 258 -8.54 -8.56 -3.72
C HIS A 258 -9.59 -7.54 -3.26
N LEU A 259 -9.79 -6.47 -4.00
CA LEU A 259 -10.87 -5.51 -3.71
C LEU A 259 -12.24 -6.17 -3.90
N HIS A 260 -12.39 -7.03 -4.91
CA HIS A 260 -13.59 -7.82 -5.12
C HIS A 260 -13.83 -8.82 -3.99
N GLU A 261 -12.78 -9.46 -3.48
CA GLU A 261 -12.87 -10.36 -2.33
C GLU A 261 -13.37 -9.63 -1.08
N VAL A 262 -12.82 -8.45 -0.78
CA VAL A 262 -13.29 -7.59 0.33
C VAL A 262 -14.73 -7.18 0.13
N GLN A 263 -15.11 -6.78 -1.09
CA GLN A 263 -16.50 -6.44 -1.43
C GLN A 263 -17.44 -7.62 -1.18
N SER A 264 -17.07 -8.83 -1.64
CA SER A 264 -17.82 -10.07 -1.45
C SER A 264 -18.03 -10.39 0.04
N CYS A 265 -17.02 -10.13 0.87
CA CYS A 265 -17.14 -10.29 2.31
C CYS A 265 -18.13 -9.27 2.91
N LEU A 266 -18.05 -8.00 2.50
CA LEU A 266 -18.90 -6.93 3.03
C LEU A 266 -20.38 -7.03 2.61
N GLN A 267 -20.67 -7.76 1.53
CA GLN A 267 -22.03 -7.98 1.00
C GLN A 267 -22.72 -9.24 1.56
N GLN A 268 -22.08 -9.96 2.50
CA GLN A 268 -22.73 -11.11 3.14
C GLN A 268 -23.99 -10.68 3.88
N GLU A 269 -25.06 -11.47 3.77
CA GLU A 269 -26.33 -11.21 4.46
C GLU A 269 -26.20 -11.34 5.98
N ARG A 270 -25.43 -12.33 6.44
CA ARG A 270 -25.15 -12.58 7.86
C ARG A 270 -23.91 -11.80 8.28
N ASP A 271 -24.04 -10.99 9.33
CA ASP A 271 -22.93 -10.24 9.91
C ASP A 271 -21.84 -11.18 10.46
N SER A 272 -22.24 -12.34 11.00
CA SER A 272 -21.31 -13.38 11.45
C SER A 272 -20.40 -13.87 10.32
N HIS A 273 -20.96 -14.12 9.14
CA HIS A 273 -20.21 -14.56 7.95
C HIS A 273 -19.34 -13.41 7.42
N LYS A 274 -19.89 -12.18 7.35
CA LYS A 274 -19.14 -10.98 6.93
C LYS A 274 -17.86 -10.82 7.75
N PHE A 275 -18.01 -10.78 9.07
CA PHE A 275 -16.88 -10.55 9.97
C PHE A 275 -15.90 -11.73 9.98
N PHE A 276 -16.38 -12.97 9.90
CA PHE A 276 -15.51 -14.14 9.82
C PHE A 276 -14.65 -14.17 8.56
N ARG A 277 -15.26 -13.94 7.39
CA ARG A 277 -14.53 -13.93 6.11
C ARG A 277 -13.48 -12.82 6.08
N LEU A 278 -13.82 -11.62 6.55
CA LEU A 278 -12.85 -10.53 6.68
C LEU A 278 -11.75 -10.84 7.70
N ALA A 279 -12.08 -11.51 8.80
CA ALA A 279 -11.09 -11.92 9.79
C ALA A 279 -10.02 -12.83 9.16
N ARG A 280 -10.44 -13.85 8.40
CA ARG A 280 -9.52 -14.74 7.67
C ARG A 280 -8.62 -13.96 6.72
N LEU A 281 -9.22 -13.11 5.90
CA LEU A 281 -8.51 -12.30 4.92
C LEU A 281 -7.46 -11.39 5.58
N LEU A 282 -7.76 -10.79 6.74
CA LEU A 282 -6.80 -9.97 7.48
C LEU A 282 -5.71 -10.79 8.17
N ALA A 283 -6.01 -12.01 8.65
CA ALA A 283 -5.01 -12.89 9.24
C ALA A 283 -3.98 -13.35 8.19
N GLU A 284 -4.44 -13.74 6.99
CA GLU A 284 -3.58 -14.14 5.88
C GLU A 284 -2.62 -13.01 5.45
N ARG A 285 -3.03 -11.76 5.67
CA ARG A 285 -2.24 -10.54 5.41
C ARG A 285 -1.42 -10.05 6.60
N GLY A 286 -1.45 -10.77 7.71
CA GLY A 286 -0.66 -10.52 8.92
C GLY A 286 -1.23 -9.51 9.92
N TYR A 287 -2.49 -9.08 9.75
CA TYR A 287 -3.17 -8.19 10.69
C TYR A 287 -3.87 -8.95 11.80
N LEU A 288 -3.07 -9.57 12.66
CA LEU A 288 -3.54 -10.53 13.66
C LEU A 288 -4.53 -9.92 14.67
N LEU A 289 -4.27 -8.71 15.17
CA LEU A 289 -5.18 -8.05 16.11
C LEU A 289 -6.51 -7.65 15.45
N ASN A 290 -6.47 -7.14 14.22
CA ASN A 290 -7.69 -6.82 13.47
C ASN A 290 -8.49 -8.09 13.16
N ALA A 291 -7.82 -9.14 12.69
CA ALA A 291 -8.44 -10.43 12.43
C ALA A 291 -9.13 -10.99 13.67
N LEU A 292 -8.44 -10.98 14.82
CA LEU A 292 -8.99 -11.46 16.08
C LEU A 292 -10.15 -10.58 16.59
N THR A 293 -10.08 -9.28 16.35
CA THR A 293 -11.18 -8.35 16.66
C THR A 293 -12.42 -8.65 15.80
N LEU A 294 -12.25 -8.85 14.49
CA LEU A 294 -13.36 -9.21 13.60
C LEU A 294 -13.90 -10.61 13.93
N LEU A 295 -13.06 -11.58 14.28
CA LEU A 295 -13.52 -12.90 14.73
C LEU A 295 -14.36 -12.80 16.01
N HIS A 296 -13.96 -11.93 16.94
CA HIS A 296 -14.73 -11.66 18.15
C HIS A 296 -16.11 -11.03 17.85
N GLU A 297 -16.19 -10.15 16.85
CA GLU A 297 -17.47 -9.62 16.36
C GLU A 297 -18.30 -10.70 15.64
N ALA A 298 -17.67 -11.56 14.83
CA ALA A 298 -18.34 -12.69 14.18
C ALA A 298 -19.02 -13.63 15.20
N ILE A 299 -18.34 -13.93 16.31
CA ILE A 299 -18.90 -14.71 17.43
C ILE A 299 -20.12 -14.02 18.06
N GLY A 300 -20.04 -12.71 18.28
CA GLY A 300 -21.14 -11.93 18.84
C GLY A 300 -22.36 -11.87 17.91
N SER A 301 -22.12 -11.62 16.61
CA SER A 301 -23.15 -11.62 15.58
C SER A 301 -23.78 -12.99 15.41
N TYR A 302 -22.99 -14.07 15.41
CA TYR A 302 -23.51 -15.43 15.30
C TYR A 302 -24.49 -15.77 16.43
N ALA A 303 -24.08 -15.48 17.67
CA ALA A 303 -24.94 -15.67 18.84
C ALA A 303 -26.24 -14.84 18.75
N LEU A 304 -26.13 -13.56 18.32
CA LEU A 304 -27.29 -12.68 18.20
C LEU A 304 -28.24 -13.14 17.08
N GLU A 305 -27.72 -13.52 15.92
CA GLU A 305 -28.50 -14.03 14.79
C GLU A 305 -29.30 -15.27 15.20
N ALA A 306 -28.68 -16.21 15.91
CA ALA A 306 -29.35 -17.41 16.40
C ALA A 306 -30.48 -17.08 17.39
N MET A 307 -30.24 -16.14 18.31
CA MET A 307 -31.25 -15.68 19.28
C MET A 307 -32.39 -14.91 18.61
N ALA A 308 -32.08 -14.07 17.62
CA ALA A 308 -33.07 -13.30 16.86
C ALA A 308 -33.96 -14.19 15.97
N ALA A 309 -33.41 -15.31 15.48
CA ALA A 309 -34.19 -16.33 14.81
C ALA A 309 -35.15 -17.07 15.78
N ALA A 310 -34.77 -17.20 17.05
CA ALA A 310 -35.61 -17.83 18.08
C ALA A 310 -36.69 -16.89 18.64
N VAL A 311 -36.34 -15.61 18.81
CA VAL A 311 -37.17 -14.58 19.40
C VAL A 311 -37.05 -13.32 18.55
N PRO A 312 -38.13 -12.87 17.87
CA PRO A 312 -38.06 -11.67 17.04
C PRO A 312 -37.55 -10.46 17.85
N PRO A 313 -36.63 -9.67 17.28
CA PRO A 313 -36.12 -8.49 17.96
C PRO A 313 -37.23 -7.48 18.24
N GLY A 314 -37.28 -6.95 19.47
CA GLY A 314 -38.11 -5.78 19.78
C GLY A 314 -37.56 -4.51 19.14
N ASN A 315 -38.38 -3.46 19.07
CA ASN A 315 -37.92 -2.16 18.60
C ASN A 315 -36.99 -1.52 19.64
N ASP A 316 -35.82 -1.05 19.19
CA ASP A 316 -34.90 -0.15 19.91
C ASP A 316 -33.79 -0.83 20.77
N TYR A 317 -32.75 -1.35 20.09
CA TYR A 317 -31.45 -1.68 20.70
C TYR A 317 -30.26 -1.33 19.80
N SER A 318 -29.12 -1.00 20.41
CA SER A 318 -27.84 -0.86 19.71
C SER A 318 -27.31 -2.23 19.31
N HIS A 319 -26.92 -2.40 18.04
CA HIS A 319 -26.34 -3.65 17.55
C HIS A 319 -25.11 -4.08 18.39
N TYR A 320 -24.25 -3.13 18.76
CA TYR A 320 -23.09 -3.38 19.61
C TYR A 320 -23.47 -3.92 21.00
N ASP A 321 -24.49 -3.33 21.64
CA ASP A 321 -24.94 -3.78 22.95
C ASP A 321 -25.57 -5.18 22.87
N ALA A 322 -26.28 -5.47 21.78
CA ALA A 322 -26.91 -6.75 21.53
C ALA A 322 -25.90 -7.87 21.26
N THR A 323 -24.89 -7.66 20.41
CA THR A 323 -23.84 -8.67 20.16
C THR A 323 -23.01 -8.92 21.41
N LYS A 324 -22.70 -7.87 22.19
CA LYS A 324 -22.03 -7.99 23.49
C LYS A 324 -22.86 -8.82 24.48
N ALA A 325 -24.16 -8.56 24.57
CA ALA A 325 -25.06 -9.30 25.44
C ALA A 325 -25.22 -10.77 25.00
N ALA A 326 -25.42 -11.00 23.69
CA ALA A 326 -25.56 -12.32 23.10
C ALA A 326 -24.32 -13.19 23.35
N ARG A 327 -23.12 -12.65 23.21
CA ARG A 327 -21.89 -13.35 23.60
C ARG A 327 -21.78 -13.54 25.12
N GLY A 328 -22.16 -12.52 25.89
CA GLY A 328 -22.06 -12.49 27.34
C GLY A 328 -22.87 -13.58 28.06
N VAL A 329 -23.98 -14.05 27.48
CA VAL A 329 -24.79 -15.12 28.08
C VAL A 329 -24.07 -16.47 28.12
N PHE A 330 -23.15 -16.73 27.18
CA PHE A 330 -22.33 -17.94 27.19
C PHE A 330 -21.24 -17.88 28.26
N LEU A 331 -20.70 -16.69 28.54
CA LEU A 331 -19.67 -16.52 29.58
C LEU A 331 -20.26 -16.44 30.99
N HIS A 332 -21.38 -15.73 31.14
CA HIS A 332 -21.98 -15.37 32.42
C HIS A 332 -23.51 -15.47 32.34
N SER A 333 -24.02 -16.70 32.20
CA SER A 333 -25.46 -16.96 32.00
C SER A 333 -26.40 -16.26 33.00
N ARG A 334 -25.96 -16.03 34.26
CA ARG A 334 -26.74 -15.34 35.29
C ARG A 334 -26.49 -13.83 35.39
N LYS A 335 -25.43 -13.30 34.76
CA LYS A 335 -24.97 -11.90 34.90
C LYS A 335 -24.62 -11.21 33.57
N TRP A 336 -25.04 -11.75 32.43
CA TRP A 336 -24.70 -11.24 31.10
C TRP A 336 -25.11 -9.77 30.89
N HIS A 337 -26.14 -9.31 31.61
CA HIS A 337 -26.67 -7.96 31.56
C HIS A 337 -26.02 -6.99 32.57
N ALA A 338 -25.01 -7.44 33.35
CA ALA A 338 -24.42 -6.65 34.45
C ALA A 338 -23.75 -5.34 34.01
N THR A 339 -23.37 -5.24 32.73
CA THR A 339 -22.73 -4.02 32.16
C THR A 339 -23.70 -3.14 31.36
N LEU A 340 -24.99 -3.50 31.33
CA LEU A 340 -26.04 -2.72 30.67
C LEU A 340 -26.77 -1.83 31.68
N ASN A 341 -27.37 -0.73 31.22
CA ASN A 341 -28.30 0.06 32.05
C ASN A 341 -29.72 -0.56 32.04
N ASP A 342 -30.55 -0.21 33.02
CA ASP A 342 -31.83 -0.91 33.24
C ASP A 342 -32.81 -0.84 32.06
N ARG A 343 -32.83 0.28 31.32
CA ARG A 343 -33.63 0.40 30.08
C ARG A 343 -33.16 -0.60 29.01
N ARG A 344 -31.85 -0.70 28.77
CA ARG A 344 -31.25 -1.64 27.80
C ARG A 344 -31.43 -3.09 28.24
N LYS A 345 -31.31 -3.38 29.54
CA LYS A 345 -31.60 -4.71 30.10
C LYS A 345 -33.01 -5.15 29.75
N LYS A 346 -34.00 -4.29 30.01
CA LYS A 346 -35.42 -4.58 29.74
C LYS A 346 -35.67 -4.89 28.26
N ASN A 347 -35.05 -4.14 27.36
CA ASN A 347 -35.22 -4.32 25.91
C ASN A 347 -34.54 -5.60 25.39
N LEU A 348 -33.38 -5.97 25.94
CA LEU A 348 -32.61 -7.14 25.48
C LEU A 348 -32.97 -8.44 26.22
N HIS A 349 -33.64 -8.39 27.38
CA HIS A 349 -33.88 -9.57 28.20
C HIS A 349 -34.70 -10.64 27.49
N ALA A 350 -35.77 -10.25 26.78
CA ALA A 350 -36.58 -11.19 26.02
C ALA A 350 -35.77 -11.85 24.90
N LEU A 351 -35.10 -11.06 24.06
CA LEU A 351 -34.29 -11.53 22.94
C LEU A 351 -33.14 -12.45 23.38
N ILE A 352 -32.31 -11.98 24.30
CA ILE A 352 -31.07 -12.67 24.70
C ILE A 352 -31.36 -13.78 25.71
N GLY A 353 -32.18 -13.49 26.73
CA GLY A 353 -32.47 -14.44 27.80
C GLY A 353 -33.28 -15.64 27.32
N GLU A 354 -34.39 -15.40 26.61
CA GLU A 354 -35.23 -16.49 26.09
C GLU A 354 -34.60 -17.15 24.86
N GLY A 355 -33.98 -16.37 23.96
CA GLY A 355 -33.25 -16.92 22.81
C GLY A 355 -32.14 -17.89 23.23
N TYR A 356 -31.33 -17.54 24.24
CA TYR A 356 -30.29 -18.44 24.77
C TYR A 356 -30.85 -19.75 25.32
N LYS A 357 -31.96 -19.70 26.07
CA LYS A 357 -32.59 -20.92 26.61
C LYS A 357 -32.99 -21.87 25.49
N ILE A 358 -33.54 -21.34 24.40
CA ILE A 358 -33.97 -22.13 23.23
C ILE A 358 -32.74 -22.76 22.54
N CYS A 359 -31.69 -21.98 22.26
CA CYS A 359 -30.49 -22.47 21.58
C CYS A 359 -29.70 -23.53 22.38
N ARG A 360 -29.68 -23.44 23.71
CA ARG A 360 -28.86 -24.31 24.59
C ARG A 360 -29.30 -25.78 24.62
N ILE A 361 -30.53 -26.09 24.19
CA ILE A 361 -31.16 -27.40 24.42
C ILE A 361 -30.66 -28.49 23.46
N VAL A 362 -29.99 -28.13 22.36
CA VAL A 362 -29.74 -29.05 21.23
C VAL A 362 -28.49 -29.93 21.40
N ASP A 363 -27.37 -29.37 21.84
CA ASP A 363 -26.13 -30.14 22.09
C ASP A 363 -25.25 -29.45 23.17
N GLN A 364 -25.21 -30.03 24.36
CA GLN A 364 -24.45 -29.46 25.48
C GLN A 364 -22.94 -29.45 25.24
N GLN A 365 -22.39 -30.43 24.51
CA GLN A 365 -20.95 -30.51 24.30
C GLN A 365 -20.51 -29.45 23.30
N SER A 366 -21.23 -29.28 22.20
CA SER A 366 -20.95 -28.21 21.23
C SER A 366 -21.13 -26.82 21.82
N VAL A 367 -22.15 -26.61 22.67
CA VAL A 367 -22.35 -25.33 23.38
C VAL A 367 -21.21 -25.05 24.36
N ARG A 368 -20.64 -26.06 25.03
CA ARG A 368 -19.43 -25.91 25.85
C ARG A 368 -18.23 -25.51 24.99
N SER A 369 -17.99 -26.23 23.88
CA SER A 369 -16.91 -25.92 22.94
C SER A 369 -16.98 -24.51 22.37
N PHE A 370 -18.19 -24.01 22.09
CA PHE A 370 -18.43 -22.63 21.68
C PHE A 370 -18.20 -21.63 22.82
N THR A 371 -18.65 -21.95 24.03
CA THR A 371 -18.39 -21.12 25.23
C THR A 371 -16.88 -20.97 25.48
N ASP A 372 -16.11 -22.04 25.30
CA ASP A 372 -14.66 -22.01 25.41
C ASP A 372 -14.04 -21.17 24.30
N LEU A 373 -14.51 -21.30 23.06
CA LEU A 373 -14.08 -20.46 21.93
C LEU A 373 -14.30 -18.97 22.23
N VAL A 374 -15.49 -18.61 22.74
CA VAL A 374 -15.84 -17.24 23.13
C VAL A 374 -14.86 -16.71 24.18
N ARG A 375 -14.59 -17.50 25.23
CA ARG A 375 -13.71 -17.12 26.33
C ARG A 375 -12.28 -16.93 25.86
N GLU A 376 -11.78 -17.89 25.09
CA GLU A 376 -10.41 -17.92 24.60
C GLU A 376 -10.14 -16.76 23.62
N VAL A 377 -11.04 -16.52 22.66
CA VAL A 377 -10.94 -15.41 21.71
C VAL A 377 -10.98 -14.06 22.45
N GLN A 378 -11.90 -13.88 23.41
CA GLN A 378 -12.00 -12.64 24.17
C GLN A 378 -10.75 -12.38 25.02
N ALA A 379 -10.26 -13.41 25.72
CA ALA A 379 -9.05 -13.29 26.54
C ALA A 379 -7.84 -12.95 25.66
N PHE A 380 -7.62 -13.71 24.60
CA PHE A 380 -6.45 -13.51 23.74
C PHE A 380 -6.48 -12.16 23.01
N ARG A 381 -7.66 -11.70 22.58
CA ARG A 381 -7.81 -10.36 21.99
C ARG A 381 -7.41 -9.27 22.98
N ASN A 382 -7.84 -9.39 24.23
CA ASN A 382 -7.48 -8.43 25.27
C ASN A 382 -5.98 -8.46 25.56
N ASP A 383 -5.39 -9.65 25.68
CA ASP A 383 -3.95 -9.80 25.92
C ASP A 383 -3.13 -9.16 24.80
N LEU A 384 -3.50 -9.42 23.54
CA LEU A 384 -2.83 -8.85 22.38
C LEU A 384 -3.03 -7.32 22.27
N ALA A 385 -4.24 -6.82 22.53
CA ALA A 385 -4.54 -5.38 22.50
C ALA A 385 -3.81 -4.60 23.60
N HIS A 386 -3.54 -5.23 24.75
CA HIS A 386 -2.82 -4.62 25.88
C HIS A 386 -1.31 -4.86 25.85
N GLY A 387 -0.80 -5.61 24.86
CA GLY A 387 0.63 -5.95 24.79
C GLY A 387 1.10 -6.94 25.87
N ASN A 388 0.17 -7.69 26.48
CA ASN A 388 0.47 -8.66 27.54
C ASN A 388 0.78 -10.06 26.99
N ALA A 389 0.63 -10.29 25.67
CA ALA A 389 0.91 -11.58 25.06
C ALA A 389 2.43 -11.79 24.91
N GLU A 390 2.96 -12.84 25.52
CA GLU A 390 4.37 -13.27 25.36
C GLU A 390 4.61 -14.09 24.08
N ASN A 391 3.57 -14.27 23.25
CA ASN A 391 3.61 -15.08 22.04
C ASN A 391 4.44 -14.44 20.93
N THR A 392 5.17 -15.26 20.16
CA THR A 392 5.74 -14.79 18.89
C THR A 392 4.64 -14.51 17.86
N TYR A 393 4.99 -13.85 16.75
CA TYR A 393 4.06 -13.69 15.62
C TYR A 393 3.53 -15.04 15.11
N GLY A 394 4.41 -16.04 14.97
CA GLY A 394 4.04 -17.38 14.49
C GLY A 394 3.07 -18.09 15.44
N ASP A 395 3.32 -18.02 16.75
CA ASP A 395 2.43 -18.58 17.77
C ASP A 395 1.05 -17.90 17.75
N THR A 396 1.04 -16.57 17.62
CA THR A 396 -0.17 -15.76 17.55
C THR A 396 -1.00 -16.14 16.33
N TYR A 397 -0.38 -16.23 15.15
CA TYR A 397 -1.05 -16.64 13.92
C TYR A 397 -1.65 -18.04 14.04
N HIS A 398 -0.86 -19.02 14.47
CA HIS A 398 -1.32 -20.41 14.62
C HIS A 398 -2.50 -20.53 15.59
N ARG A 399 -2.48 -19.77 16.69
CA ARG A 399 -3.56 -19.73 17.66
C ARG A 399 -4.85 -19.12 17.08
N ILE A 400 -4.74 -18.02 16.33
CA ILE A 400 -5.87 -17.41 15.63
C ILE A 400 -6.45 -18.36 14.58
N SER A 401 -5.61 -19.05 13.80
CA SER A 401 -6.06 -20.05 12.82
C SER A 401 -6.89 -21.16 13.48
N LYS A 402 -6.48 -21.68 14.64
CA LYS A 402 -7.27 -22.64 15.41
C LYS A 402 -8.63 -22.09 15.85
N TYR A 403 -8.70 -20.81 16.22
CA TYR A 403 -9.97 -20.16 16.55
C TYR A 403 -10.88 -20.02 15.34
N MET A 404 -10.32 -19.71 14.17
CA MET A 404 -11.06 -19.65 12.92
C MET A 404 -11.59 -21.02 12.50
N GLU A 405 -10.78 -22.08 12.58
CA GLU A 405 -11.19 -23.46 12.30
C GLU A 405 -12.34 -23.91 13.22
N ARG A 406 -12.25 -23.60 14.52
CA ARG A 406 -13.32 -23.87 15.49
C ARG A 406 -14.59 -23.08 15.18
N PHE A 407 -14.46 -21.80 14.82
CA PHE A 407 -15.61 -20.99 14.44
C PHE A 407 -16.29 -21.55 13.18
N GLU A 408 -15.52 -21.87 12.14
CA GLU A 408 -16.03 -22.45 10.90
C GLU A 408 -16.77 -23.76 11.18
N SER A 409 -16.16 -24.67 11.93
CA SER A 409 -16.77 -25.95 12.29
C SER A 409 -18.06 -25.79 13.08
N LEU A 410 -18.06 -25.01 14.16
CA LEU A 410 -19.19 -24.88 15.07
C LEU A 410 -20.30 -23.99 14.50
N CYS A 411 -19.94 -22.85 13.91
CA CYS A 411 -20.88 -21.77 13.60
C CYS A 411 -21.33 -21.77 12.14
N ILE A 412 -20.51 -22.27 11.22
CA ILE A 412 -20.82 -22.28 9.78
C ILE A 412 -21.22 -23.67 9.31
N THR A 413 -20.40 -24.69 9.57
CA THR A 413 -20.65 -26.05 9.08
C THR A 413 -21.74 -26.76 9.88
N GLN A 414 -21.63 -26.76 11.21
CA GLN A 414 -22.59 -27.44 12.09
C GLN A 414 -23.79 -26.56 12.45
N ASP A 415 -23.59 -25.23 12.47
CA ASP A 415 -24.54 -24.23 12.94
C ASP A 415 -25.22 -24.63 14.26
N ILE A 416 -24.40 -24.88 15.28
CA ILE A 416 -24.79 -25.52 16.55
C ILE A 416 -25.84 -24.74 17.37
N LEU A 417 -26.01 -23.44 17.10
CA LEU A 417 -27.01 -22.59 17.75
C LEU A 417 -28.28 -22.40 16.90
N ALA A 418 -28.31 -22.90 15.67
CA ALA A 418 -29.50 -22.86 14.85
C ALA A 418 -30.65 -23.56 15.60
N VAL A 419 -31.78 -22.87 15.70
CA VAL A 419 -33.01 -23.48 16.16
C VAL A 419 -33.45 -24.44 15.06
N HIS A 420 -33.03 -25.71 15.13
CA HIS A 420 -33.46 -26.70 14.17
C HIS A 420 -34.99 -26.77 14.17
N SER A 421 -35.58 -26.53 13.00
CA SER A 421 -37.00 -26.67 12.66
C SER A 421 -37.60 -28.07 12.91
N LYS A 422 -36.83 -28.98 13.51
CA LYS A 422 -37.26 -30.34 13.90
C LYS A 422 -38.01 -30.40 15.22
N LEU A 423 -38.04 -29.33 16.01
CA LEU A 423 -38.88 -29.27 17.20
C LEU A 423 -40.29 -28.82 16.80
N SER A 424 -41.28 -29.65 17.10
CA SER A 424 -42.68 -29.29 16.93
C SER A 424 -43.02 -28.04 17.76
N GLU A 425 -44.00 -27.22 17.33
CA GLU A 425 -44.46 -26.06 18.11
C GLU A 425 -44.86 -26.45 19.55
N GLY A 426 -45.38 -27.67 19.75
CA GLY A 426 -45.67 -28.23 21.07
C GLY A 426 -44.42 -28.52 21.91
N GLU A 427 -43.30 -28.90 21.31
CA GLU A 427 -42.02 -29.07 22.01
C GLU A 427 -41.34 -27.74 22.31
N LYS A 428 -41.45 -26.76 21.41
CA LYS A 428 -40.98 -25.39 21.68
C LYS A 428 -41.74 -24.78 22.87
N LEU A 429 -43.07 -24.91 22.91
CA LEU A 429 -43.91 -24.41 24.02
C LEU A 429 -43.68 -25.18 25.33
N ARG A 430 -43.63 -26.52 25.30
CA ARG A 430 -43.35 -27.33 26.50
C ARG A 430 -41.99 -27.02 27.11
N ARG A 431 -40.99 -26.74 26.28
CA ARG A 431 -39.62 -26.45 26.73
C ARG A 431 -39.45 -25.01 27.21
N ALA A 432 -40.20 -24.05 26.67
CA ALA A 432 -40.28 -22.69 27.19
C ALA A 432 -40.90 -22.63 28.60
N LEU A 433 -41.89 -23.49 28.87
CA LEU A 433 -42.58 -23.58 30.17
C LEU A 433 -41.85 -24.45 31.22
N GLY A 434 -40.96 -25.37 30.78
CA GLY A 434 -40.22 -26.28 31.66
C GLY A 434 -38.97 -25.72 32.33
N GLY A 435 -38.61 -24.46 32.10
CA GLY A 435 -37.43 -23.79 32.66
C GLY A 435 -37.66 -22.99 33.95
N LEU A 436 -38.79 -23.22 34.64
CA LEU A 436 -39.17 -22.59 35.91
C LEU A 436 -39.05 -23.55 37.11
N SER A 437 -38.04 -24.42 37.12
CA SER A 437 -37.64 -25.18 38.32
C SER A 437 -36.20 -24.89 38.74
#